data_AF-A0A7C8HDY7-F1
#
_entry.id   AF-A0A7C8HDY7-F1
#
_cell.length_a   1.000
_cell.length_b   1.000
_cell.length_c   1.000
_cell.angle_alpha   90.00
_cell.angle_beta   90.00
_cell.angle_gamma   90.00
#
_symmetry.space_group_name_H-M   'P 1'
#
loop_
_entity.id
_entity.type
_entity.pdbx_description
1 polymer ?
#
loop_
_entity_poly.entity_id
_entity_poly.type
_entity_poly.pdbx_seq_one_letter_code
_entity_poly.pdbx_strand_id
1 'polypeptide(L)'
;MHNDSRTISAGEINKYVYCPYQWYYTRLFGNKKLRELVKRRNEEYGYEYTEMSHFQKGNRFHNRYHFRYKLKKLVLTLLGIACVLILGALLFWVMRYE
;
A
#
# COMPACT_ATOMS: atom_id res chain seq x y z
N MET A 1 -9.31 -7.69 -19.78
CA MET A 1 -8.06 -6.92 -19.96
C MET A 1 -6.96 -7.81 -19.42
N HIS A 2 -6.16 -8.38 -20.33
CA HIS A 2 -5.07 -9.29 -20.00
C HIS A 2 -3.98 -8.53 -19.23
N ASN A 3 -3.42 -9.12 -18.17
CA ASN A 3 -2.32 -8.48 -17.44
C ASN A 3 -0.99 -8.85 -18.09
N ASP A 4 -0.56 -8.02 -19.04
CA ASP A 4 0.75 -8.14 -19.74
C ASP A 4 1.93 -7.58 -18.94
N SER A 5 1.69 -7.13 -17.70
CA SER A 5 2.76 -6.60 -16.87
C SER A 5 3.81 -7.68 -16.56
N ARG A 6 5.08 -7.38 -16.81
CA ARG A 6 6.21 -8.21 -16.38
C ARG A 6 6.51 -8.09 -14.89
N THR A 7 5.90 -7.12 -14.21
CA THR A 7 6.08 -6.89 -12.76
C THR A 7 5.18 -7.82 -11.97
N ILE A 8 5.79 -8.64 -11.10
CA ILE A 8 5.08 -9.56 -10.20
C ILE A 8 4.98 -8.91 -8.82
N SER A 9 3.77 -8.82 -8.26
CA SER A 9 3.56 -8.31 -6.90
C SER A 9 3.66 -9.42 -5.84
N ALA A 10 3.95 -9.08 -4.59
CA ALA A 10 3.95 -10.06 -3.49
C ALA A 10 2.61 -10.80 -3.35
N GLY A 11 1.49 -10.10 -3.56
CA GLY A 11 0.16 -10.71 -3.56
C GLY A 11 -0.06 -11.68 -4.73
N GLU A 12 0.64 -11.47 -5.84
CA GLU A 12 0.60 -12.36 -6.99
C GLU A 12 1.39 -13.65 -6.75
N ILE A 13 2.55 -13.56 -6.12
CA ILE A 13 3.32 -14.74 -5.65
C ILE A 13 2.48 -15.53 -4.65
N ASN A 14 1.87 -14.86 -3.66
CA ASN A 14 1.03 -15.53 -2.68
C ASN A 14 -0.15 -16.27 -3.32
N LYS A 15 -0.79 -15.68 -4.34
CA LYS A 15 -1.86 -16.34 -5.11
C LYS A 15 -1.34 -17.55 -5.88
N TYR A 16 -0.17 -17.44 -6.51
CA TYR A 16 0.42 -18.56 -7.26
C TYR A 16 0.76 -19.73 -6.35
N VAL A 17 1.42 -19.46 -5.22
CA VAL A 17 1.78 -20.48 -4.22
C VAL A 17 0.53 -21.12 -3.60
N TYR A 18 -0.53 -20.35 -3.37
CA TYR A 18 -1.79 -20.88 -2.86
C TYR A 18 -2.54 -21.72 -3.90
N CYS A 19 -2.71 -21.19 -5.12
CA CYS A 19 -3.40 -21.87 -6.22
C CYS A 19 -2.91 -21.35 -7.58
N PRO A 20 -2.10 -22.14 -8.32
CA PRO A 20 -1.58 -21.74 -9.64
C PRO A 20 -2.68 -21.42 -10.66
N TYR A 21 -3.80 -22.15 -10.65
CA TYR A 21 -4.93 -21.88 -11.53
C TYR A 21 -5.58 -20.52 -11.24
N GLN A 22 -5.75 -20.17 -9.97
CA GLN A 22 -6.30 -18.87 -9.58
C GLN A 22 -5.40 -17.73 -10.07
N TRP A 23 -4.08 -17.90 -9.97
CA TRP A 23 -3.13 -16.96 -10.53
C TRP A 23 -3.24 -16.84 -12.05
N TYR A 24 -3.25 -17.98 -12.77
CA TYR A 24 -3.34 -18.03 -14.23
C TYR A 24 -4.59 -17.30 -14.75
N TYR A 25 -5.77 -17.64 -14.22
CA TYR A 25 -7.02 -16.99 -14.64
C TYR A 25 -7.09 -15.52 -14.24
N THR A 26 -6.39 -15.12 -13.16
CA THR A 26 -6.24 -13.71 -12.80
C THR A 26 -5.46 -12.94 -13.85
N ARG A 27 -4.41 -13.52 -14.44
CA ARG A 27 -3.67 -12.88 -15.55
C ARG A 27 -4.47 -12.88 -16.86
N LEU A 28 -5.13 -13.99 -17.18
CA LEU A 28 -5.88 -14.16 -18.41
C LEU A 28 -7.08 -13.19 -18.50
N PHE A 29 -7.93 -13.16 -17.46
CA PHE A 29 -9.19 -12.42 -17.50
C PHE A 29 -9.13 -11.07 -16.75
N GLY A 30 -8.24 -10.94 -15.77
CA GLY A 30 -8.16 -9.80 -14.88
C GLY A 30 -9.16 -9.85 -13.72
N ASN A 31 -8.85 -9.11 -12.64
CA ASN A 31 -9.66 -9.09 -11.41
C ASN A 31 -11.10 -8.56 -11.60
N LYS A 32 -11.36 -7.74 -12.63
CA LYS A 32 -12.71 -7.21 -12.89
C LYS A 32 -13.64 -8.32 -13.39
N LYS A 33 -13.21 -9.05 -14.43
CA LYS A 33 -13.99 -10.12 -15.03
C LYS A 33 -14.24 -11.27 -14.06
N LEU A 34 -13.22 -11.64 -13.27
CA LEU A 34 -13.38 -12.65 -12.23
C LEU A 34 -14.42 -12.26 -11.18
N ARG A 35 -14.45 -10.97 -10.76
CA ARG A 35 -15.49 -10.47 -9.83
C ARG A 35 -16.89 -10.54 -10.43
N GLU A 36 -17.04 -10.22 -11.72
CA GLU A 36 -18.32 -10.37 -12.42
C GLU A 36 -18.78 -11.83 -12.48
N LEU A 37 -17.86 -12.77 -12.78
CA LEU A 37 -18.18 -14.21 -12.83
C LEU A 37 -18.56 -14.75 -11.45
N VAL A 38 -17.85 -14.34 -10.40
CA VAL A 38 -18.19 -14.68 -9.01
C VAL A 38 -19.57 -14.13 -8.64
N LYS A 39 -19.87 -12.89 -9.02
CA LYS A 39 -21.19 -12.28 -8.79
C LYS A 39 -22.31 -13.07 -9.45
N ARG A 40 -22.18 -13.41 -10.74
CA ARG A 40 -23.17 -14.22 -11.45
C ARG A 40 -23.39 -15.59 -10.81
N ARG A 41 -22.30 -16.31 -10.51
CA ARG A 41 -22.38 -17.60 -9.82
C ARG A 41 -23.10 -17.48 -8.48
N ASN A 42 -22.78 -16.45 -7.70
CA ASN A 42 -23.41 -16.27 -6.40
C ASN A 42 -24.91 -15.95 -6.52
N GLU A 43 -25.30 -15.16 -7.53
CA GLU A 43 -26.72 -14.89 -7.84
C GLU A 43 -27.46 -16.15 -8.28
N GLU A 44 -26.83 -17.00 -9.10
CA GLU A 44 -27.42 -18.24 -9.63
C GLU A 44 -27.65 -19.31 -8.55
N TYR A 45 -26.67 -19.49 -7.66
CA TYR A 45 -26.72 -20.53 -6.63
C TYR A 45 -27.15 -20.02 -5.25
N GLY A 46 -27.55 -18.75 -5.14
CA GLY A 46 -27.97 -18.13 -3.87
C GLY A 46 -26.85 -18.06 -2.82
N TYR A 47 -25.57 -17.99 -3.23
CA TYR A 47 -24.46 -17.91 -2.29
C TYR A 47 -24.34 -16.52 -1.68
N GLU A 48 -24.22 -16.47 -0.36
CA GLU A 48 -23.89 -15.23 0.34
C GLU A 48 -22.46 -14.78 0.04
N TYR A 49 -22.27 -13.46 -0.03
CA TYR A 49 -20.96 -12.87 -0.19
C TYR A 49 -20.20 -12.96 1.14
N THR A 50 -19.33 -13.95 1.26
CA THR A 50 -18.39 -14.03 2.40
C THR A 50 -17.41 -12.86 2.34
N GLU A 51 -17.34 -12.11 3.44
CA GLU A 51 -16.98 -10.69 3.40
C GLU A 51 -15.48 -10.39 3.18
N MET A 52 -15.22 -9.30 2.47
CA MET A 52 -13.91 -8.63 2.38
C MET A 52 -13.45 -7.96 3.69
N SER A 53 -14.06 -8.29 4.82
CA SER A 53 -13.91 -7.60 6.10
C SER A 53 -12.46 -7.62 6.60
N HIS A 54 -11.77 -8.75 6.47
CA HIS A 54 -10.35 -8.89 6.84
C HIS A 54 -9.43 -8.04 5.95
N PHE A 55 -9.67 -8.02 4.64
CA PHE A 55 -8.90 -7.20 3.71
C PHE A 55 -9.10 -5.71 4.00
N GLN A 56 -10.34 -5.28 4.22
CA GLN A 56 -10.66 -3.90 4.59
C GLN A 56 -10.03 -3.51 5.94
N LYS A 57 -10.02 -4.42 6.93
CA LYS A 57 -9.36 -4.21 8.22
C LYS A 57 -7.85 -3.99 8.05
N GLY A 58 -7.20 -4.82 7.24
CA GLY A 58 -5.79 -4.66 6.88
C GLY A 58 -5.52 -3.31 6.20
N ASN A 59 -6.34 -2.94 5.21
CA ASN A 59 -6.17 -1.68 4.49
C ASN A 59 -6.32 -0.45 5.41
N ARG A 60 -7.29 -0.47 6.34
CA ARG A 60 -7.44 0.59 7.36
C ARG A 60 -6.20 0.72 8.24
N PHE A 61 -5.63 -0.41 8.68
CA PHE A 61 -4.40 -0.42 9.46
C PHE A 61 -3.23 0.21 8.69
N HIS A 62 -3.00 -0.23 7.45
CA HIS A 62 -1.93 0.30 6.61
C HIS A 62 -2.08 1.79 6.35
N ASN A 63 -3.30 2.27 6.06
CA ASN A 63 -3.55 3.70 5.87
C ASN A 63 -3.21 4.51 7.11
N ARG A 64 -3.65 4.06 8.30
CA ARG A 64 -3.33 4.72 9.58
C ARG A 64 -1.83 4.70 9.87
N TYR A 65 -1.16 3.58 9.62
CA TYR A 65 0.27 3.44 9.81
C TYR A 65 1.06 4.38 8.88
N HIS A 66 0.75 4.40 7.59
CA HIS A 66 1.40 5.27 6.60
C HIS A 66 1.20 6.74 6.92
N PHE A 67 0.00 7.13 7.35
CA PHE A 67 -0.26 8.50 7.79
C PHE A 67 0.64 8.91 8.96
N ARG A 68 0.69 8.08 10.02
CA ARG A 68 1.54 8.33 11.19
C ARG A 68 3.03 8.36 10.83
N TYR A 69 3.47 7.47 9.94
CA TYR A 69 4.85 7.45 9.46
C TYR A 69 5.20 8.73 8.68
N LYS A 70 4.33 9.17 7.77
CA LYS A 70 4.51 10.42 7.02
C LYS A 70 4.56 11.63 7.96
N LEU A 71 3.68 11.69 8.96
CA LEU A 71 3.68 12.76 9.95
C LEU A 71 4.97 12.76 10.78
N LYS A 72 5.39 11.58 11.30
CA LYS A 72 6.65 11.45 12.04
C LYS A 72 7.84 11.90 11.19
N LYS A 73 7.88 11.48 9.92
CA LYS A 73 8.92 11.88 8.98
C LYS A 73 8.95 13.40 8.79
N LEU A 74 7.80 14.03 8.59
CA LEU A 74 7.70 15.48 8.42
C LEU A 74 8.19 16.24 9.67
N VAL A 75 7.76 15.83 10.87
CA VAL A 75 8.20 16.45 12.13
C VAL A 75 9.72 16.31 12.29
N LEU A 76 10.28 15.13 12.04
CA LEU A 76 11.73 14.91 12.13
C LEU A 76 12.50 15.74 11.10
N THR A 77 11.98 15.88 9.87
CA THR A 77 12.60 16.75 8.86
C THR A 77 12.60 18.21 9.29
N LEU A 78 11.49 18.73 9.83
CA LEU A 78 11.40 20.11 10.31
C LEU A 78 12.35 20.37 11.49
N LEU A 79 12.42 19.43 12.44
CA LEU A 79 13.37 19.51 13.57
C LEU A 79 14.82 19.52 13.07
N GLY A 80 15.16 18.67 12.10
CA GLY A 80 16.49 18.66 11.50
C GLY A 80 16.86 20.00 10.85
N ILE A 81 15.94 20.60 10.09
CA ILE A 81 16.14 21.93 9.48
C ILE A 81 16.35 22.99 10.57
N ALA A 82 15.53 23.00 11.62
CA ALA A 82 15.66 23.95 12.73
C ALA A 82 17.02 23.82 13.43
N CYS A 83 17.49 22.60 13.70
CA CYS A 83 18.81 22.36 14.28
C CYS A 83 19.94 22.92 13.41
N VAL A 84 19.88 22.72 12.08
CA VAL A 84 20.90 23.25 11.15
C VAL A 84 20.90 24.78 11.15
N LEU A 85 19.73 25.41 11.15
CA LEU A 85 19.61 26.88 11.20
C LEU A 85 20.17 27.46 12.51
N ILE A 86 19.85 26.84 13.65
CA ILE A 86 20.38 27.27 14.95
C ILE A 86 21.90 27.14 14.97
N LEU A 87 22.44 26.02 14.48
CA LEU A 87 23.87 25.78 14.46
C LEU A 87 24.58 26.77 13.52
N GLY A 88 24.01 27.05 12.35
CA GLY A 88 24.50 28.10 11.45
C GLY A 88 24.47 29.50 12.06
N ALA A 89 23.40 29.84 12.79
CA ALA A 89 23.29 31.12 13.49
C ALA A 89 24.32 31.25 14.63
N LEU A 90 24.57 30.16 15.38
CA LEU A 90 25.60 30.12 16.42
C LEU A 90 27.01 30.29 15.83
N LEU A 91 27.32 29.59 14.74
CA LEU A 91 28.61 29.75 14.05
C LEU A 91 28.79 31.18 13.53
N PHE A 92 27.76 31.76 12.92
CA PHE A 92 27.78 33.15 12.46
C PHE A 92 27.97 34.13 13.62
N TRP A 93 27.32 33.88 14.75
CA TRP A 93 27.49 34.70 15.96
C TRP A 93 28.93 34.62 16.46
N VAL A 94 29.50 33.43 16.64
CA VAL A 94 30.90 33.25 17.07
C VAL A 94 31.87 33.97 16.12
N MET A 95 31.73 33.76 14.81
CA MET A 95 32.58 34.41 13.79
C MET A 95 32.50 35.94 13.77
N ARG A 96 31.46 36.55 14.35
CA ARG A 96 31.28 38.01 14.39
C ARG A 96 31.95 38.66 15.60
N TYR A 97 32.20 37.90 16.66
CA TYR A 97 32.77 38.38 17.92
C TYR A 97 34.26 38.01 18.10
N GLU A 98 34.83 37.23 17.17
CA GLU A 98 36.27 37.15 16.91
C GLU A 98 36.68 38.19 15.85
#